data_AF-A0A482PP20-F1
#
_entry.id   AF-A0A482PP20-F1
#
_cell.length_a   1.000
_cell.length_b   1.000
_cell.length_c   1.000
_cell.angle_alpha   90.00
_cell.angle_beta   90.00
_cell.angle_gamma   90.00
#
_symmetry.space_group_name_H-M   'P 1'
#
loop_
_entity.id
_entity.type
_entity.pdbx_description
1 polymer ?
#
loop_
_entity_poly.entity_id
_entity_poly.type
_entity_poly.pdbx_seq_one_letter_code
_entity_poly.pdbx_strand_id
1 'polypeptide(L)' 'MCCIHQLNSQRETDAGDTFPAERLAAARDNTFFDADPLAESGRGLKLILLYVDIFTVENVAGKNVTTLEKWVSG' A
#
# COMPACT_ATOMS: atom_id res chain seq x y z
N MET A 1 -11.24 -7.69 29.85
CA MET A 1 -11.37 -6.55 28.92
C MET A 1 -10.98 -7.07 27.55
N CYS A 2 -11.92 -7.29 26.63
CA CYS A 2 -11.58 -7.73 25.26
C CYS A 2 -11.41 -6.47 24.42
N CYS A 3 -10.20 -6.14 23.98
CA CYS A 3 -10.00 -5.04 23.03
C CYS A 3 -10.64 -5.44 21.70
N ILE A 4 -11.74 -4.80 21.35
CA ILE A 4 -12.34 -4.92 20.02
C ILE A 4 -11.39 -4.20 19.06
N HIS A 5 -10.73 -4.95 18.17
CA HIS A 5 -10.01 -4.37 17.04
C HIS A 5 -11.01 -4.15 15.90
N GLN A 6 -11.19 -2.90 15.48
CA GLN A 6 -12.04 -2.55 14.33
C GLN A 6 -11.18 -2.53 13.06
N LEU A 7 -11.66 -3.16 11.98
CA LEU A 7 -11.01 -3.14 10.67
C LEU A 7 -11.57 -1.97 9.84
N ASN A 8 -10.70 -1.05 9.42
CA ASN A 8 -11.03 -0.05 8.41
C ASN A 8 -10.48 -0.50 7.06
N SER A 9 -11.36 -0.62 6.07
CA SER A 9 -11.01 -0.97 4.69
C SER A 9 -11.35 0.19 3.74
N GLN A 10 -10.39 0.56 2.88
CA GLN A 10 -10.55 1.56 1.83
C GLN A 10 -10.18 0.95 0.48
N ARG A 11 -11.01 1.17 -0.53
CA ARG A 11 -10.82 0.65 -1.88
C ARG A 11 -10.87 1.80 -2.88
N GLU A 12 -9.76 2.03 -3.56
CA GLU A 12 -9.61 3.06 -4.57
C GLU A 12 -9.47 2.43 -5.96
N THR A 13 -9.96 3.10 -7.00
CA THR A 13 -9.79 2.65 -8.39
C THR A 13 -9.15 3.75 -9.21
N ASP A 14 -8.03 3.42 -9.84
CA ASP A 14 -7.25 4.28 -10.70
C ASP A 14 -7.29 3.76 -12.15
N ALA A 15 -7.41 4.70 -13.11
CA ALA A 15 -7.43 4.41 -14.54
C ALA A 15 -6.12 4.83 -15.25
N GLY A 16 -5.05 5.05 -14.48
CA GLY A 16 -3.72 5.31 -15.00
C GLY A 16 -3.04 4.05 -15.54
N ASP A 17 -1.76 4.18 -15.87
CA ASP A 17 -0.93 3.05 -16.31
C ASP A 17 -0.95 1.89 -15.32
N THR A 18 -0.83 0.68 -15.86
CA THR A 18 -0.84 -0.54 -15.03
C THR A 18 0.23 -0.46 -13.95
N PHE A 19 -0.18 -0.63 -12.69
CA PHE A 19 0.73 -0.55 -11.57
C PHE A 19 1.80 -1.66 -11.67
N PRO A 20 3.09 -1.33 -11.65
CA PRO A 20 4.16 -2.32 -11.75
C PRO A 20 4.26 -3.15 -10.47
N ALA A 21 3.84 -4.42 -10.53
CA ALA A 21 3.85 -5.33 -9.39
C ALA A 21 5.25 -5.50 -8.75
N GLU A 22 6.31 -5.41 -9.56
CA GLU A 22 7.71 -5.42 -9.10
C GLU A 22 8.03 -4.28 -8.12
N ARG A 23 7.42 -3.11 -8.29
CA ARG A 23 7.61 -1.96 -7.39
C ARG A 23 6.96 -2.22 -6.03
N LEU A 24 5.80 -2.87 -6.02
CA LEU A 24 5.16 -3.28 -4.78
C LEU A 24 5.99 -4.35 -4.05
N ALA A 25 6.48 -5.36 -4.79
CA ALA A 25 7.35 -6.38 -4.21
C ALA A 25 8.64 -5.79 -3.62
N ALA A 26 9.33 -4.91 -4.36
CA ALA A 26 10.53 -4.24 -3.89
C ALA A 26 10.28 -3.35 -2.66
N ALA A 27 9.15 -2.64 -2.61
CA ALA A 27 8.80 -1.81 -1.45
C ALA A 27 8.48 -2.64 -0.19
N ARG A 28 8.03 -3.89 -0.34
CA ARG A 28 7.80 -4.83 0.76
C ARG A 28 9.11 -5.44 1.25
N ASP A 29 9.98 -5.85 0.33
CA ASP A 29 11.26 -6.50 0.64
C ASP A 29 12.29 -5.53 1.24
N ASN A 30 12.32 -4.28 0.76
CA ASN A 30 13.32 -3.32 1.21
C ASN A 30 13.03 -2.83 2.65
N THR A 31 13.73 -3.42 3.62
CA THR A 31 13.60 -3.13 5.05
C THR A 31 14.34 -1.84 5.46
N PHE A 32 15.34 -1.41 4.68
CA PHE A 32 16.14 -0.21 4.94
C PHE A 32 16.11 0.76 3.76
N PHE A 33 15.65 1.99 4.03
CA PHE A 33 15.75 3.09 3.08
C PHE A 33 17.22 3.42 2.80
N ASP A 34 17.78 2.85 1.73
CA ASP A 34 18.85 3.49 0.95
C ASP A 34 18.28 3.93 -0.40
N ALA A 35 17.11 4.57 -0.37
CA ALA A 35 16.59 5.28 -1.52
C ALA A 35 16.95 6.74 -1.29
N ASP A 36 17.85 7.25 -2.14
CA ASP A 36 18.27 8.64 -2.19
C ASP A 36 17.08 9.58 -1.86
N PRO A 37 17.23 10.50 -0.90
CA PRO A 37 16.13 11.32 -0.42
C PRO A 37 15.56 12.30 -1.48
N LEU A 38 16.18 12.39 -2.66
CA LEU A 38 15.74 13.19 -3.80
C LEU A 38 15.07 12.33 -4.89
N ALA A 39 15.03 10.99 -4.74
CA ALA A 39 14.27 10.12 -5.62
C ALA A 39 12.77 10.19 -5.28
N GLU A 40 12.01 10.94 -6.07
CA GLU A 40 10.56 11.15 -5.87
C GLU A 40 9.73 9.86 -6.07
N SER A 41 10.26 8.87 -6.78
CA SER A 41 9.57 7.61 -7.09
C SER A 41 9.77 6.57 -5.98
N GLY A 42 8.76 6.38 -5.13
CA GLY A 42 8.70 5.24 -4.19
C GLY A 42 8.38 5.57 -2.74
N ARG A 43 8.47 6.86 -2.35
CA ARG A 43 8.16 7.30 -0.97
C ARG A 43 6.69 7.09 -0.60
N GLY A 44 5.77 7.50 -1.48
CA GLY A 44 4.34 7.41 -1.22
C GLY A 44 3.90 5.97 -0.91
N LEU A 45 4.35 5.01 -1.73
CA LEU A 45 4.03 3.59 -1.54
C LEU A 45 4.53 3.04 -0.22
N LYS A 46 5.76 3.37 0.19
CA LYS A 46 6.31 2.87 1.46
C LYS A 46 5.60 3.47 2.67
N LEU A 47 5.26 4.76 2.63
CA LEU A 47 4.46 5.39 3.69
C LEU A 47 3.11 4.71 3.85
N ILE A 48 2.47 4.35 2.73
CA ILE A 48 1.22 3.59 2.75
C ILE A 48 1.45 2.22 3.40
N LEU A 49 2.46 1.46 2.98
CA LEU A 49 2.81 0.15 3.56
C LEU A 49 3.17 0.19 5.05
N LEU A 50 3.74 1.29 5.53
CA LEU A 50 4.02 1.50 6.97
C LEU A 50 2.75 1.89 7.75
N TYR A 51 1.80 2.53 7.08
CA TYR A 51 0.57 2.99 7.71
C TYR A 51 -0.47 1.88 7.81
N VAL A 52 -0.65 1.06 6.78
CA VAL A 52 -1.72 0.05 6.74
C VAL A 52 -1.19 -1.35 7.04
N ASP A 53 -2.07 -2.23 7.53
CA ASP A 53 -1.73 -3.60 7.85
C ASP A 53 -1.73 -4.48 6.59
N ILE A 54 -2.66 -4.22 5.67
CA ILE A 54 -2.78 -4.91 4.40
C ILE A 54 -2.86 -3.87 3.28
N PHE A 55 -2.05 -4.09 2.25
CA PHE A 55 -2.07 -3.29 1.03
C PHE A 55 -1.98 -4.20 -0.19
N THR A 56 -2.96 -4.09 -1.08
CA THR A 56 -2.99 -4.85 -2.34
C THR A 56 -3.29 -3.92 -3.52
N VAL A 57 -2.71 -4.25 -4.67
CA VAL A 57 -3.04 -3.63 -5.95
C VAL A 57 -3.31 -4.74 -6.94
N GLU A 58 -4.47 -4.73 -7.56
CA GLU A 58 -4.90 -5.67 -8.59
C GLU A 58 -5.30 -4.90 -9.85
N ASN A 59 -4.97 -5.40 -11.03
CA ASN A 59 -5.47 -4.82 -12.27
C ASN A 59 -6.75 -5.55 -12.70
N VAL A 60 -7.88 -4.85 -12.68
CA VAL A 60 -9.19 -5.38 -13.07
C VAL A 60 -9.68 -4.60 -14.28
N ALA A 61 -9.82 -5.30 -15.42
CA ALA A 61 -10.27 -4.72 -16.68
C ALA A 61 -9.49 -3.45 -17.10
N GLY A 62 -8.17 -3.45 -16.90
CA GLY A 62 -7.30 -2.32 -17.25
C GLY A 62 -7.28 -1.18 -16.23
N LYS A 63 -7.91 -1.36 -15.06
CA LYS A 63 -7.90 -0.38 -13.96
C LYS A 63 -7.16 -0.92 -12.76
N ASN A 64 -6.34 -0.09 -12.12
CA ASN A 64 -5.68 -0.43 -10.88
C ASN A 64 -6.67 -0.28 -9.73
N VAL A 65 -7.05 -1.40 -9.12
CA VAL A 65 -7.83 -1.40 -7.88
C VAL A 65 -6.85 -1.55 -6.72
N THR A 66 -6.82 -0.55 -5.84
CA THR A 66 -5.99 -0.55 -4.65
C THR A 66 -6.85 -0.79 -3.42
N THR A 67 -6.48 -1.74 -2.58
CA THR A 67 -7.15 -2.00 -1.30
C THR A 67 -6.18 -1.74 -0.14
N LEU A 68 -6.66 -0.99 0.85
CA LEU A 68 -5.94 -0.63 2.05
C LEU A 68 -6.75 -1.07 3.27
N GLU A 69 -6.15 -1.86 4.15
CA GLU A 69 -6.81 -2.31 5.37
C GLU A 69 -5.95 -2.02 6.60
N LYS A 70 -6.57 -1.44 7.64
CA LYS A 70 -5.91 -1.10 8.90
C LYS A 70 -6.72 -1.62 10.08
N TRP A 71 -6.07 -2.28 11.02
CA TRP A 71 -6.61 -2.58 12.34
C TRP A 71 -6.49 -1.36 13.23
N VAL A 72 -7.60 -0.96 13.84
CA VAL A 72 -7.67 0.13 14.80
C VAL A 72 -8.07 -0.46 16.15
N SER A 73 -7.22 -0.27 17.16
CA SER A 73 -7.58 -0.57 18.55
C SER A 73 -8.44 0.59 19.07
N GLY A 74 -9.65 0.27 19.55
CA GLY A 74 -10.55 1.21 20.22
C GLY A 74 -10.19 1.46 21.67
#